data_AF-A0A821YNU7-F1
#
_entry.id   AF-A0A821YNU7-F1
#
_cell.length_a   1.000
_cell.length_b   1.000
_cell.length_c   1.000
_cell.angle_alpha   90.00
_cell.angle_beta   90.00
_cell.angle_gamma   90.00
#
_symmetry.space_group_name_H-M   'P 1'
#
loop_
_entity.id
_entity.type
_entity.pdbx_description
1 polymer ?
#
loop_
_entity_poly.entity_id
_entity_poly.type
_entity_poly.pdbx_seq_one_letter_code
_entity_poly.pdbx_strand_id
1 'polypeptide(L)'
;MVKHIFQQVELGIRICGPANSSLFSSTTEANSKIISTGNTNLEYRTFFWCRNGKCAWAEQDGIAAYYGCSECLPTSESNFGFNVCFKSDDAQNFLEKVKGIHPFELSLSELDKLHDVYGDVGTHIATGIEFFLANVSKDTNLDRRMFILKGPTVEAVGNYPLLDQHLKVPGENI
;
A
#
# COMPACT_ATOMS: atom_id res chain seq x y z
N MET A 1 -11.03 -28.90 -14.13
CA MET A 1 -9.76 -28.30 -14.58
C MET A 1 -9.26 -27.48 -13.40
N VAL A 2 -8.09 -27.80 -12.82
CA VAL A 2 -7.55 -27.03 -11.69
C VAL A 2 -7.08 -25.69 -12.25
N LYS A 3 -7.58 -24.59 -11.67
CA LYS A 3 -7.22 -23.25 -12.10
C LYS A 3 -5.83 -22.94 -11.54
N HIS A 4 -4.80 -22.94 -12.38
CA HIS A 4 -3.42 -22.62 -11.99
C HIS A 4 -3.14 -21.11 -11.91
N ILE A 5 -4.18 -20.31 -11.66
CA ILE A 5 -4.09 -18.86 -11.54
C ILE A 5 -4.85 -18.39 -10.31
N PHE A 6 -4.30 -17.39 -9.62
CA PHE A 6 -4.99 -16.64 -8.57
C PHE A 6 -5.07 -15.17 -8.98
N GLN A 7 -6.05 -14.45 -8.43
CA GLN A 7 -6.15 -13.01 -8.62
C GLN A 7 -5.50 -12.27 -7.47
N GLN A 8 -4.84 -11.17 -7.80
CA GLN A 8 -4.24 -10.28 -6.82
C GLN A 8 -4.59 -8.83 -7.13
N VAL A 9 -4.85 -8.09 -6.06
CA VAL A 9 -4.88 -6.63 -6.07
C VAL A 9 -4.17 -6.13 -4.82
N GLU A 10 -3.33 -5.10 -4.96
CA GLU A 10 -2.79 -4.36 -3.82
C GLU A 10 -3.49 -3.00 -3.76
N LEU A 11 -4.13 -2.71 -2.61
CA LEU A 11 -4.87 -1.46 -2.39
C LEU A 11 -4.38 -0.78 -1.12
N GLY A 12 -4.28 0.54 -1.14
CA GLY A 12 -3.69 1.23 0.01
C GLY A 12 -3.69 2.75 -0.07
N ILE A 13 -2.72 3.33 0.63
CA ILE A 13 -2.52 4.78 0.71
C ILE A 13 -1.03 5.13 0.64
N ARG A 14 -0.70 6.40 0.37
CA ARG A 14 0.61 7.00 0.62
C ARG A 14 0.62 7.61 2.02
N ILE A 15 1.62 7.28 2.82
CA ILE A 15 1.92 7.97 4.09
C ILE A 15 2.91 9.09 3.77
N CYS A 16 2.48 10.34 3.95
CA CYS A 16 3.25 11.55 3.69
C CYS A 16 3.53 12.28 5.01
N GLY A 17 4.70 12.87 5.16
CA GLY A 17 5.04 13.66 6.34
C GLY A 17 6.40 14.38 6.22
N PRO A 18 6.88 15.00 7.30
CA PRO A 18 8.13 15.75 7.31
C PRO A 18 9.32 14.87 6.93
N ALA A 19 10.17 15.34 6.03
CA ALA A 19 11.30 14.56 5.54
C ALA A 19 12.34 14.19 6.62
N ASN A 20 12.39 14.96 7.71
CA ASN A 20 13.28 14.73 8.84
C ASN A 20 12.68 13.79 9.91
N SER A 21 11.49 13.23 9.71
CA SER A 21 10.92 12.27 10.66
C SER A 21 11.72 10.96 10.71
N SER A 22 11.88 10.43 11.92
CA SER A 22 12.43 9.09 12.19
C SER A 22 11.70 7.96 11.48
N LEU A 23 10.41 8.11 11.16
CA LEU A 23 9.67 7.13 10.34
C LEU A 23 10.35 6.92 8.99
N PHE A 24 10.90 7.98 8.42
CA PHE A 24 11.65 7.96 7.17
C PHE A 24 13.14 7.64 7.35
N SER A 25 13.56 7.21 8.54
CA SER A 25 14.88 6.65 8.80
C SER A 25 14.82 5.16 9.10
N SER A 26 13.61 4.58 9.15
CA SER A 26 13.37 3.16 9.45
C SER A 26 13.96 2.20 8.40
N THR A 27 14.23 2.70 7.19
CA THR A 27 14.89 1.94 6.12
C THR A 27 16.03 2.77 5.53
N THR A 28 17.20 2.14 5.39
CA THR A 28 18.38 2.72 4.75
C THR A 28 18.39 2.51 3.24
N GLU A 29 17.64 1.51 2.74
CA GLU A 29 17.55 1.22 1.32
C GLU A 29 16.46 2.07 0.65
N ALA A 30 16.79 2.61 -0.52
CA ALA A 30 15.80 3.21 -1.40
C ALA A 30 14.78 2.14 -1.83
N ASN A 31 13.49 2.45 -1.74
CA ASN A 31 12.41 1.57 -2.17
C ASN A 31 12.28 0.23 -1.41
N SER A 32 12.64 0.18 -0.13
CA SER A 32 12.41 -1.02 0.69
C SER A 32 10.94 -1.48 0.62
N LYS A 33 10.72 -2.71 0.15
CA LYS A 33 9.42 -3.37 0.20
C LYS A 33 9.37 -4.25 1.44
N ILE A 34 8.76 -3.74 2.50
CA ILE A 34 8.57 -4.50 3.73
C ILE A 34 7.27 -5.28 3.59
N ILE A 35 7.36 -6.59 3.66
CA ILE A 35 6.22 -7.50 3.61
C ILE A 35 6.02 -8.06 5.01
N SER A 36 4.83 -7.88 5.56
CA SER A 36 4.42 -8.55 6.79
C SER A 36 3.15 -9.33 6.57
N THR A 37 3.16 -10.58 7.00
CA THR A 37 2.01 -11.48 7.04
C THR A 37 1.49 -11.52 8.46
N GLY A 38 0.27 -11.02 8.70
CA GLY A 38 -0.39 -11.17 10.00
C GLY A 38 -0.96 -12.59 10.20
N ASN A 39 -1.81 -12.76 11.22
CA ASN A 39 -2.61 -13.99 11.41
C ASN A 39 -3.76 -14.14 10.38
N THR A 40 -3.91 -13.17 9.49
CA THR A 40 -4.85 -13.20 8.37
C THR A 40 -4.06 -13.52 7.11
N ASN A 41 -4.67 -14.14 6.10
CA ASN A 41 -4.03 -14.40 4.79
C ASN A 41 -3.72 -13.10 3.99
N LEU A 42 -3.62 -11.96 4.67
CA LEU A 42 -3.32 -10.65 4.12
C LEU A 42 -1.85 -10.34 4.31
N GLU A 43 -1.29 -9.66 3.30
CA GLU A 43 0.07 -9.16 3.37
C GLU A 43 0.06 -7.64 3.38
N TYR A 44 0.72 -7.04 4.36
CA TYR A 44 0.97 -5.61 4.42
C TYR A 44 2.28 -5.30 3.73
N ARG A 45 2.25 -4.38 2.76
CA ARG A 45 3.38 -4.11 1.87
C ARG A 45 3.67 -2.62 1.83
N THR A 46 4.89 -2.22 2.18
CA THR A 46 5.39 -0.88 1.83
C THR A 46 5.94 -0.87 0.41
N PHE A 47 5.91 0.28 -0.26
CA PHE A 47 6.48 0.42 -1.60
C PHE A 47 6.89 1.86 -1.90
N PHE A 48 7.88 2.01 -2.79
CA PHE A 48 8.28 3.26 -3.41
C PHE A 48 8.49 4.42 -2.41
N TRP A 49 9.53 4.30 -1.60
CA TRP A 49 9.91 5.30 -0.60
C TRP A 49 10.60 6.49 -1.26
N CYS A 50 9.92 7.63 -1.29
CA CYS A 50 10.41 8.88 -1.87
C CYS A 50 10.87 9.83 -0.76
N ARG A 51 12.17 9.85 -0.50
CA ARG A 51 12.81 10.80 0.43
C ARG A 51 12.91 12.18 -0.21
N ASN A 52 12.59 13.24 0.53
CA ASN A 52 12.57 14.62 0.05
C ASN A 52 11.82 14.76 -1.29
N GLY A 53 10.75 13.99 -1.44
CA GLY A 53 9.98 13.86 -2.67
C GLY A 53 8.58 14.44 -2.54
N LYS A 54 7.78 14.31 -3.57
CA LYS A 54 6.36 14.70 -3.54
C LYS A 54 5.46 13.49 -3.74
N CYS A 55 4.22 13.65 -3.33
CA CYS A 55 3.15 12.73 -3.65
C CYS A 55 2.24 13.39 -4.68
N ALA A 56 1.92 12.68 -5.75
CA ALA A 56 1.03 13.14 -6.82
C ALA A 56 -0.01 12.05 -7.10
N TRP A 57 -1.07 12.38 -7.83
CA TRP A 57 -2.03 11.40 -8.29
C TRP A 57 -2.29 11.57 -9.78
N ALA A 58 -2.72 10.49 -10.41
CA ALA A 58 -3.17 10.46 -11.80
C ALA A 58 -4.38 9.55 -11.91
N GLU A 59 -5.18 9.73 -12.96
CA GLU A 59 -6.32 8.87 -13.24
C GLU A 59 -6.07 8.09 -14.53
N GLN A 60 -6.28 6.78 -14.46
CA GLN A 60 -6.23 5.89 -15.61
C GLN A 60 -7.36 4.86 -15.49
N ASP A 61 -8.10 4.64 -16.58
CA ASP A 61 -9.19 3.64 -16.66
C ASP A 61 -10.23 3.76 -15.52
N GLY A 62 -10.54 4.99 -15.10
CA GLY A 62 -11.50 5.28 -14.02
C GLY A 62 -10.97 5.02 -12.60
N ILE A 63 -9.66 4.82 -12.46
CA ILE A 63 -8.96 4.66 -11.19
C ILE A 63 -8.04 5.87 -10.99
N ALA A 64 -8.40 6.74 -10.06
CA ALA A 64 -7.52 7.82 -9.62
C ALA A 64 -6.61 7.27 -8.52
N ALA A 65 -5.28 7.25 -8.71
CA ALA A 65 -4.35 6.68 -7.74
C ALA A 65 -3.18 7.61 -7.44
N TYR A 66 -2.79 7.68 -6.16
CA TYR A 66 -1.60 8.37 -5.71
C TYR A 66 -0.34 7.55 -5.97
N TYR A 67 0.74 8.24 -6.30
CA TYR A 67 2.09 7.70 -6.46
C TYR A 67 3.13 8.65 -5.87
N GLY A 68 4.32 8.12 -5.65
CA GLY A 68 5.47 8.90 -5.19
C GLY A 68 6.27 9.48 -6.35
N CYS A 69 6.97 10.59 -6.13
CA CYS A 69 7.94 11.12 -7.07
C CYS A 69 9.18 11.59 -6.31
N SER A 70 10.32 10.94 -6.58
CA SER A 70 11.65 11.36 -6.11
C SER A 70 12.45 12.11 -7.19
N GLU A 71 12.03 12.03 -8.45
CA GLU A 71 12.63 12.76 -9.58
C GLU A 71 12.09 14.19 -9.66
N CYS A 72 12.21 14.92 -8.56
CA CYS A 72 11.85 16.32 -8.47
C CYS A 72 12.91 17.09 -7.68
N LEU A 73 12.81 18.43 -7.65
CA LEU A 73 13.59 19.21 -6.71
C LEU A 73 13.30 18.72 -5.28
N PRO A 74 14.32 18.62 -4.40
CA PRO A 74 14.12 18.19 -3.03
C PRO A 74 13.05 19.02 -2.32
N THR A 75 12.11 18.33 -1.67
CA THR A 75 11.03 18.95 -0.89
C THR A 75 11.32 18.82 0.61
N SER A 76 10.50 19.46 1.44
CA SER A 76 10.49 19.26 2.89
C SER A 76 9.70 18.02 3.34
N GLU A 77 9.19 17.24 2.39
CA GLU A 77 8.30 16.10 2.63
C GLU A 77 8.94 14.79 2.19
N SER A 78 8.58 13.70 2.85
CA SER A 78 8.86 12.35 2.38
C SER A 78 7.59 11.54 2.38
N ASN A 79 7.54 10.52 1.52
CA ASN A 79 6.37 9.67 1.43
C ASN A 79 6.71 8.26 0.98
N PHE A 80 5.91 7.28 1.41
CA PHE A 80 5.95 5.90 0.93
C PHE A 80 4.54 5.35 0.81
N GLY A 81 4.37 4.32 -0.01
CA GLY A 81 3.10 3.64 -0.19
C GLY A 81 2.96 2.50 0.79
N PHE A 82 1.74 2.28 1.25
CA PHE A 82 1.36 1.20 2.15
C PHE A 82 0.11 0.53 1.59
N ASN A 83 0.24 -0.71 1.14
CA ASN A 83 -0.84 -1.51 0.58
C ASN A 83 -1.15 -2.73 1.42
N VAL A 84 -2.41 -3.14 1.37
CA VAL A 84 -2.85 -4.49 1.71
C VAL A 84 -2.95 -5.30 0.42
N CYS A 85 -2.32 -6.47 0.40
CA CYS A 85 -2.37 -7.42 -0.69
C CYS A 85 -3.50 -8.41 -0.47
N PHE A 86 -4.47 -8.42 -1.38
CA PHE A 86 -5.58 -9.35 -1.40
C PHE A 86 -5.30 -10.43 -2.46
N LYS A 87 -5.08 -11.67 -2.01
CA LYS A 87 -4.87 -12.85 -2.87
C LYS A 87 -6.08 -13.78 -2.74
N SER A 88 -7.14 -13.48 -3.45
CA SER A 88 -8.38 -14.26 -3.42
C SER A 88 -9.11 -14.16 -4.75
N ASP A 89 -10.08 -15.05 -4.97
CA ASP A 89 -11.01 -14.93 -6.10
C ASP A 89 -11.86 -13.64 -6.03
N ASP A 90 -11.90 -12.97 -4.86
CA ASP A 90 -12.58 -11.69 -4.64
C ASP A 90 -11.69 -10.46 -4.93
N ALA A 91 -10.44 -10.63 -5.34
CA ALA A 91 -9.54 -9.51 -5.63
C ALA A 91 -10.14 -8.52 -6.64
N GLN A 92 -10.85 -9.01 -7.66
CA GLN A 92 -11.54 -8.14 -8.61
C GLN A 92 -12.66 -7.33 -7.95
N ASN A 93 -13.41 -7.92 -7.01
CA ASN A 93 -14.48 -7.22 -6.28
C ASN A 93 -13.90 -6.06 -5.45
N PHE A 94 -12.73 -6.25 -4.86
CA PHE A 94 -12.03 -5.15 -4.16
C PHE A 94 -11.56 -4.06 -5.13
N LEU A 95 -11.07 -4.42 -6.32
CA LEU A 95 -10.71 -3.44 -7.33
C LEU A 95 -11.92 -2.62 -7.80
N GLU A 96 -13.07 -3.26 -8.04
CA GLU A 96 -14.28 -2.55 -8.43
C GLU A 96 -14.77 -1.59 -7.33
N LYS A 97 -14.60 -1.95 -6.05
CA LYS A 97 -14.94 -1.06 -4.92
C LYS A 97 -14.10 0.21 -4.87
N VAL A 98 -12.88 0.19 -5.42
CA VAL A 98 -12.02 1.39 -5.45
C VAL A 98 -12.20 2.24 -6.70
N LYS A 99 -12.83 1.69 -7.75
CA LYS A 99 -13.26 2.49 -8.90
C LYS A 99 -14.30 3.50 -8.44
N GLY A 100 -14.06 4.77 -8.75
CA GLY A 100 -14.92 5.87 -8.31
C GLY A 100 -14.60 6.43 -6.92
N ILE A 101 -13.63 5.88 -6.19
CA ILE A 101 -13.06 6.59 -5.03
C ILE A 101 -12.27 7.79 -5.58
N HIS A 102 -12.71 8.99 -5.22
CA HIS A 102 -11.97 10.21 -5.54
C HIS A 102 -10.70 10.31 -4.68
N PRO A 103 -9.63 10.95 -5.19
CA PRO A 103 -8.46 11.29 -4.40
C PRO A 103 -8.86 11.96 -3.08
N PHE A 104 -8.32 11.45 -1.98
CA PHE A 104 -8.65 11.92 -0.64
C PHE A 104 -7.39 12.05 0.22
N GLU A 105 -7.50 12.89 1.23
CA GLU A 105 -6.48 13.09 2.25
C GLU A 105 -7.09 12.96 3.64
N LEU A 106 -6.43 12.22 4.53
CA LEU A 106 -6.81 12.06 5.93
C LEU A 106 -5.58 12.25 6.82
N SER A 107 -5.75 12.73 8.05
CA SER A 107 -4.64 12.68 9.00
C SER A 107 -4.37 11.25 9.42
N LEU A 108 -3.10 10.90 9.69
CA LEU A 108 -2.75 9.60 10.29
C LEU A 108 -3.36 9.42 11.70
N SER A 109 -3.79 10.51 12.36
CA SER A 109 -4.58 10.41 13.60
C SER A 109 -6.04 10.00 13.38
N GLU A 110 -6.51 9.93 12.14
CA GLU A 110 -7.89 9.63 11.75
C GLU A 110 -7.99 8.30 10.96
N LEU A 111 -7.17 7.31 11.33
CA LEU A 111 -7.13 6.02 10.62
C LEU A 111 -8.49 5.30 10.59
N ASP A 112 -9.30 5.48 11.64
CA ASP A 112 -10.65 4.94 11.74
C ASP A 112 -11.56 5.41 10.60
N LYS A 113 -11.36 6.64 10.09
CA LYS A 113 -12.12 7.22 8.97
C LYS A 113 -11.80 6.60 7.62
N LEU A 114 -10.78 5.75 7.51
CA LEU A 114 -10.53 5.01 6.27
C LEU A 114 -11.72 4.11 5.92
N HIS A 115 -12.47 3.62 6.91
CA HIS A 115 -13.68 2.82 6.66
C HIS A 115 -14.75 3.62 5.90
N ASP A 116 -14.88 4.91 6.17
CA ASP A 116 -15.89 5.75 5.53
C ASP A 116 -15.62 5.94 4.02
N VAL A 117 -14.36 5.80 3.61
CA VAL A 117 -13.93 5.97 2.20
C VAL A 117 -13.81 4.62 1.48
N TYR A 118 -13.29 3.60 2.16
CA TYR A 118 -12.93 2.32 1.56
C TYR A 118 -13.81 1.13 1.99
N GLY A 119 -14.74 1.34 2.93
CA GLY A 119 -15.43 0.25 3.61
C GLY A 119 -14.43 -0.69 4.31
N ASP A 120 -14.66 -1.99 4.18
CA ASP A 120 -13.84 -3.03 4.84
C ASP A 120 -12.35 -2.99 4.43
N VAL A 121 -12.05 -2.56 3.20
CA VAL A 121 -10.66 -2.39 2.75
C VAL A 121 -9.96 -1.35 3.62
N GLY A 122 -10.66 -0.29 4.03
CA GLY A 122 -10.14 0.76 4.90
C GLY A 122 -9.78 0.23 6.28
N THR A 123 -10.61 -0.67 6.84
CA THR A 123 -10.33 -1.34 8.12
C THR A 123 -9.08 -2.20 8.05
N HIS A 124 -8.86 -2.92 6.94
CA HIS A 124 -7.65 -3.71 6.74
C HIS A 124 -6.41 -2.83 6.59
N ILE A 125 -6.50 -1.73 5.84
CA ILE A 125 -5.40 -0.76 5.69
C ILE A 125 -5.05 -0.15 7.06
N ALA A 126 -6.04 0.33 7.81
CA ALA A 126 -5.84 0.92 9.13
C ALA A 126 -5.14 -0.05 10.08
N THR A 127 -5.63 -1.30 10.15
CA THR A 127 -5.03 -2.37 10.95
C THR A 127 -3.57 -2.63 10.56
N GLY A 128 -3.30 -2.69 9.24
CA GLY A 128 -1.95 -2.88 8.73
C GLY A 128 -1.00 -1.74 9.10
N ILE A 129 -1.47 -0.48 9.02
CA ILE A 129 -0.67 0.69 9.40
C ILE A 129 -0.33 0.66 10.89
N GLU A 130 -1.31 0.37 11.76
CA GLU A 130 -1.03 0.24 13.20
C GLU A 130 -0.02 -0.87 13.49
N PHE A 131 -0.19 -2.03 12.84
CA PHE A 131 0.77 -3.13 12.96
C PHE A 131 2.17 -2.71 12.52
N PHE A 132 2.29 -2.01 11.38
CA PHE A 132 3.55 -1.53 10.84
C PHE A 132 4.23 -0.52 11.76
N LEU A 133 3.47 0.46 12.26
CA LEU A 133 4.00 1.47 13.16
C LEU A 133 4.52 0.83 14.46
N ALA A 134 3.74 -0.09 15.05
CA ALA A 134 4.10 -0.76 16.29
C ALA A 134 5.31 -1.70 16.17
N ASN A 135 5.41 -2.47 15.06
CA ASN A 135 6.37 -3.58 14.99
C ASN A 135 7.55 -3.31 14.06
N VAL A 136 7.38 -2.47 13.05
CA VAL A 136 8.38 -2.26 12.00
C VAL A 136 9.07 -0.92 12.17
N SER A 137 8.29 0.17 12.31
CA SER A 137 8.89 1.51 12.42
C SER A 137 9.67 1.69 13.72
N LYS A 138 9.21 1.01 14.80
CA LYS A 138 9.71 1.16 16.19
C LYS A 138 9.70 2.60 16.70
N ASP A 139 9.03 3.52 16.02
CA ASP A 139 8.91 4.92 16.42
C ASP A 139 7.71 5.09 17.34
N THR A 140 7.97 5.03 18.64
CA THR A 140 6.93 5.15 19.68
C THR A 140 6.51 6.58 19.97
N ASN A 141 7.19 7.58 19.40
CA ASN A 141 6.96 9.01 19.66
C ASN A 141 6.47 9.77 18.42
N LEU A 142 5.99 9.04 17.41
CA LEU A 142 5.50 9.63 16.16
C LEU A 142 4.31 10.58 16.44
N ASP A 143 4.47 11.87 16.16
CA ASP A 143 3.32 12.80 16.14
C ASP A 143 2.49 12.56 14.88
N ARG A 144 1.47 11.72 15.01
CA ARG A 144 0.58 11.29 13.92
C ARG A 144 -0.12 12.47 13.22
N ARG A 145 -0.27 13.63 13.87
CA ARG A 145 -0.90 14.81 13.28
C ARG A 145 -0.05 15.45 12.19
N MET A 146 1.26 15.18 12.19
CA MET A 146 2.19 15.65 11.17
C MET A 146 2.13 14.83 9.88
N PHE A 147 1.37 13.73 9.86
CA PHE A 147 1.30 12.82 8.73
C PHE A 147 -0.06 12.84 8.08
N ILE A 148 -0.03 12.81 6.75
CA ILE A 148 -1.20 12.77 5.89
C ILE A 148 -1.19 11.46 5.11
N LEU A 149 -2.33 10.78 5.15
CA LEU A 149 -2.65 9.62 4.34
C LEU A 149 -3.27 10.13 3.04
N LYS A 150 -2.71 9.76 1.89
CA LYS A 150 -3.24 10.14 0.58
C LYS A 150 -3.65 8.89 -0.19
N GLY A 151 -4.89 8.81 -0.61
CA GLY A 151 -5.42 7.62 -1.27
C GLY A 151 -6.39 7.94 -2.41
N PRO A 152 -6.71 6.94 -3.25
CA PRO A 152 -6.28 5.56 -3.11
C PRO A 152 -4.89 5.31 -3.73
N THR A 153 -4.25 4.20 -3.38
CA THR A 153 -3.16 3.61 -4.17
C THR A 153 -3.57 2.24 -4.67
N VAL A 154 -3.12 1.88 -5.88
CA VAL A 154 -3.42 0.61 -6.52
C VAL A 154 -2.14 0.07 -7.15
N GLU A 155 -1.75 -1.14 -6.81
CA GLU A 155 -0.57 -1.83 -7.35
C GLU A 155 -0.91 -3.29 -7.68
N ALA A 156 -0.05 -3.92 -8.48
CA ALA A 156 -0.01 -5.37 -8.70
C ALA A 156 -1.39 -6.02 -8.95
N VAL A 157 -2.14 -5.44 -9.88
CA VAL A 157 -3.47 -5.90 -10.32
C VAL A 157 -3.33 -6.95 -11.40
N GLY A 158 -3.91 -8.14 -11.22
CA GLY A 158 -4.02 -9.09 -12.31
C GLY A 158 -4.21 -10.54 -11.90
N ASN A 159 -4.12 -11.41 -12.90
CA ASN A 159 -4.06 -12.86 -12.72
C ASN A 159 -2.59 -13.28 -12.65
N TYR A 160 -2.26 -14.07 -11.64
CA TYR A 160 -0.91 -14.57 -11.38
C TYR A 160 -0.91 -16.09 -11.41
N PRO A 161 0.13 -16.73 -11.95
CA PRO A 161 0.24 -18.18 -11.93
C PRO A 161 0.47 -18.69 -10.51
N LEU A 162 -0.16 -19.82 -10.18
CA LEU A 162 0.22 -20.62 -9.02
C LEU A 162 1.52 -21.36 -9.38
N LEU A 163 2.60 -21.01 -8.68
CA LEU A 163 3.92 -21.59 -8.89
C LEU A 163 4.21 -22.64 -7.82
N ASP A 164 4.96 -23.68 -8.20
CA ASP A 164 5.56 -24.63 -7.27
C ASP A 164 6.83 -24.04 -6.61
N GLN A 165 7.47 -24.84 -5.75
CA GLN A 165 8.71 -24.48 -5.07
C GLN A 165 9.91 -24.21 -6.01
N HIS A 166 9.79 -24.55 -7.29
CA HIS A 166 10.79 -24.33 -8.33
C HIS A 166 10.41 -23.17 -9.27
N LEU A 167 9.40 -22.37 -8.91
CA LEU A 167 8.87 -21.27 -9.71
C LEU A 167 8.27 -21.73 -11.05
N LYS A 168 7.77 -22.96 -11.11
CA LYS A 168 7.11 -23.51 -12.30
C LYS A 168 5.60 -23.58 -12.13
N VAL A 169 4.86 -23.41 -13.22
CA VAL A 169 3.42 -23.69 -13.26
C VAL A 169 3.24 -25.21 -13.25
N PRO A 170 2.54 -25.81 -12.26
CA PRO A 170 2.36 -27.25 -12.21
C PRO A 170 1.71 -27.79 -13.49
N GLY A 171 2.36 -28.73 -14.17
CA GLY A 171 1.87 -29.33 -15.41
C GLY A 171 2.29 -28.61 -16.70
N GLU A 172 3.00 -27.48 -16.62
CA GLU A 172 3.65 -26.87 -17.77
C GLU A 172 5.10 -27.33 -17.88
N ASN A 173 5.45 -27.93 -19.03
CA ASN A 173 6.84 -28.24 -19.37
C ASN A 173 7.42 -27.06 -20.14
N ILE A 174 7.89 -26.04 -19.41
CA ILE A 174 8.73 -24.96 -19.95
C ILE A 174 10.18 -25.19 -19.51
#